data_AF-A0AAN9LEX0-F1
#
_entry.id   AF-A0AAN9LEX0-F1
#
_cell.length_a   1.000
_cell.length_b   1.000
_cell.length_c   1.000
_cell.angle_alpha   90.00
_cell.angle_beta   90.00
_cell.angle_gamma   90.00
#
_symmetry.space_group_name_H-M   'P 1'
#
loop_
_entity.id
_entity.type
_entity.pdbx_description
1 polymer ?
#
loop_
_entity_poly.entity_id
_entity_poly.type
_entity_poly.pdbx_seq_one_letter_code
_entity_poly.pdbx_strand_id
1 'polypeptide(L)'
;MGLKEGGKLGFGEELGDLDIKKETIKIGKMEAEVVDAELVLPNYLSFKRVQMYEKYPKGQARGRHWKHLKQIIQAENYQNYPPDEPNYVNIESPPSMHPCKKICDITGFEAPYHDPRTNLRYANTEVFRTIRLLSNDRVQRYLALRNAAIVLK
;
A
#
# COMPACT_ATOMS: atom_id res chain seq x y z
N MET A 1 25.84 79.79 -14.15
CA MET A 1 25.75 78.80 -15.26
C MET A 1 25.96 77.41 -14.66
N GLY A 2 24.96 76.53 -14.76
CA GLY A 2 25.03 75.07 -14.50
C GLY A 2 24.91 74.65 -13.01
N LEU A 3 23.78 74.14 -12.49
CA LEU A 3 23.11 72.82 -12.71
C LEU A 3 23.99 71.64 -12.23
N LYS A 4 23.59 70.68 -11.37
CA LYS A 4 22.27 70.17 -10.96
C LYS A 4 22.43 69.40 -9.63
N GLU A 5 21.46 69.54 -8.73
CA GLU A 5 21.29 68.68 -7.55
C GLU A 5 20.68 67.33 -7.97
N GLY A 6 21.27 66.24 -7.50
CA GLY A 6 20.81 64.87 -7.76
C GLY A 6 19.68 64.47 -6.81
N GLY A 7 18.45 64.46 -7.31
CA GLY A 7 17.30 63.89 -6.61
C GLY A 7 17.40 62.37 -6.50
N LYS A 8 17.34 61.86 -5.26
CA LYS A 8 17.09 60.44 -4.98
C LYS A 8 15.61 60.15 -5.26
N LEU A 9 15.37 59.35 -6.30
CA LEU A 9 14.08 58.71 -6.54
C LEU A 9 13.92 57.59 -5.50
N GLY A 10 12.97 57.77 -4.57
CA GLY A 10 12.47 56.68 -3.75
C GLY A 10 11.53 55.81 -4.57
N PHE A 11 12.03 54.66 -5.05
CA PHE A 11 11.18 53.57 -5.51
C PHE A 11 10.87 52.69 -4.29
N GLY A 12 9.60 52.64 -3.89
CA GLY A 12 9.12 51.80 -2.81
C GLY A 12 9.22 50.32 -3.19
N GLU A 13 10.08 49.59 -2.49
CA GLU A 13 10.16 48.13 -2.46
C GLU A 13 9.25 47.61 -1.31
N GLU A 14 7.94 47.47 -1.53
CA GLU A 14 7.05 46.84 -0.52
C GLU A 14 6.01 45.87 -1.11
N LEU A 15 6.19 45.41 -2.36
CA LEU A 15 5.22 44.54 -3.04
C LEU A 15 5.64 43.05 -3.16
N GLY A 16 6.69 42.61 -2.46
CA GLY A 16 7.21 41.22 -2.58
C GLY A 16 6.77 40.24 -1.49
N ASP A 17 6.55 40.71 -0.26
CA ASP A 17 6.45 39.82 0.91
C ASP A 17 5.07 39.19 1.12
N LEU A 18 4.00 39.88 0.73
CA LEU A 18 2.64 39.36 0.89
C LEU A 18 2.31 38.25 -0.10
N ASP A 19 2.86 38.33 -1.32
CA ASP A 19 2.60 37.32 -2.34
C ASP A 19 3.43 36.05 -2.08
N ILE A 20 4.66 36.17 -1.55
CA ILE A 20 5.43 35.01 -1.08
C ILE A 20 4.72 34.32 0.08
N LYS A 21 4.15 35.07 1.04
CA LYS A 21 3.37 34.51 2.17
C LYS A 21 2.09 33.84 1.71
N LYS A 22 1.37 34.43 0.75
CA LYS A 22 0.18 33.81 0.14
C LYS A 22 0.56 32.54 -0.62
N GLU A 23 1.65 32.54 -1.38
CA GLU A 23 2.16 31.38 -2.10
C GLU A 23 2.56 30.26 -1.12
N THR A 24 3.27 30.57 -0.03
CA THR A 24 3.63 29.56 1.00
C THR A 24 2.43 29.02 1.75
N ILE A 25 1.44 29.86 2.07
CA ILE A 25 0.18 29.40 2.69
C ILE A 25 -0.62 28.52 1.71
N LYS A 26 -0.59 28.86 0.42
CA LYS A 26 -1.25 28.09 -0.64
C LYS A 26 -0.56 26.75 -0.88
N ILE A 27 0.77 26.71 -0.89
CA ILE A 27 1.58 25.49 -0.95
C ILE A 27 1.32 24.62 0.28
N GLY A 28 1.30 25.19 1.49
CA GLY A 28 0.97 24.45 2.71
C GLY A 28 -0.45 23.87 2.74
N LYS A 29 -1.43 24.60 2.16
CA LYS A 29 -2.79 24.07 1.97
C LYS A 29 -2.85 22.95 0.93
N MET A 30 -2.12 23.10 -0.18
CA MET A 30 -2.07 22.11 -1.25
C MET A 30 -1.39 20.81 -0.78
N GLU A 31 -0.37 20.90 0.07
CA GLU A 31 0.24 19.72 0.70
C GLU A 31 -0.71 19.00 1.66
N ALA A 32 -1.53 19.72 2.43
CA ALA A 32 -2.49 19.13 3.35
C ALA A 32 -3.65 18.41 2.63
N GLU A 33 -4.17 19.01 1.55
CA GLU A 33 -5.27 18.43 0.75
C GLU A 33 -4.81 17.19 -0.04
N VAL A 34 -3.57 17.17 -0.52
CA VAL A 34 -3.01 16.02 -1.24
C VAL A 34 -2.74 14.83 -0.29
N VAL A 35 -2.44 15.09 0.98
CA VAL A 35 -2.28 14.05 2.02
C VAL A 35 -3.63 13.48 2.46
N ASP A 36 -4.67 14.31 2.58
CA ASP A 36 -6.04 13.89 2.92
C ASP A 36 -6.69 13.06 1.80
N ALA A 37 -6.29 13.30 0.54
CA ALA A 37 -6.76 12.57 -0.63
C ALA A 37 -6.07 11.19 -0.85
N GLU A 38 -5.21 10.71 0.07
CA GLU A 38 -4.42 9.47 -0.04
C GLU A 38 -3.56 9.33 -1.32
N LEU A 39 -3.40 10.40 -2.10
CA LEU A 39 -2.62 10.38 -3.36
C LEU A 39 -1.11 10.29 -3.12
N VAL A 40 -0.66 10.55 -1.89
CA VAL A 40 0.74 10.46 -1.46
C VAL A 40 0.80 9.65 -0.16
N LEU A 41 1.77 8.75 -0.07
CA LEU A 41 1.97 7.94 1.13
C LEU A 41 2.16 8.85 2.36
N PRO A 42 1.47 8.55 3.48
CA PRO A 42 1.65 9.30 4.72
C PRO A 42 3.12 9.33 5.14
N ASN A 43 3.60 10.52 5.54
CA ASN A 43 4.97 10.69 6.06
C ASN A 43 5.14 10.06 7.46
N TYR A 44 4.02 9.68 8.08
CA TYR A 44 3.95 8.96 9.34
C TYR A 44 3.42 7.55 9.09
N LEU A 45 4.25 6.55 9.38
CA LEU A 45 3.88 5.15 9.31
C LEU A 45 3.74 4.62 10.74
N SER A 46 2.52 4.30 11.17
CA SER A 46 2.23 3.84 12.54
C SER A 46 3.05 2.62 12.96
N PHE A 47 3.39 1.75 12.00
CA PHE A 47 4.19 0.54 12.24
C PHE A 47 5.70 0.76 12.34
N LYS A 48 6.17 2.01 12.17
CA LYS A 48 7.59 2.35 12.13
C LYS A 48 7.97 3.21 13.33
N ARG A 49 8.92 2.75 14.16
CA ARG A 49 9.37 3.55 15.30
C ARG A 49 10.07 4.84 14.87
N VAL A 50 11.05 4.72 13.97
CA VAL A 50 11.86 5.87 13.52
C VAL A 50 11.25 6.41 12.24
N GLN A 51 10.55 7.53 12.36
CA GLN A 51 9.95 8.14 11.18
C GLN A 51 11.03 8.71 10.26
N MET A 52 10.72 8.79 8.97
CA MET A 52 11.70 9.30 7.99
C MET A 52 12.11 10.74 8.29
N TYR A 53 11.19 11.55 8.83
CA TYR A 53 11.45 12.94 9.20
C TYR A 53 12.31 13.08 10.48
N GLU A 54 12.27 12.14 11.42
CA GLU A 54 13.06 12.20 12.66
C GLU A 54 14.55 11.95 12.41
N LYS A 55 14.86 11.09 11.43
CA LYS A 55 16.24 10.71 11.12
C LYS A 55 17.04 11.82 10.43
N TYR A 56 16.38 12.88 9.95
CA TYR A 56 17.01 13.98 9.24
C TYR A 56 16.43 15.33 9.68
N PRO A 57 16.93 15.93 10.79
CA PRO A 57 16.77 17.37 10.97
C PRO A 57 17.38 18.06 9.73
N LYS A 58 16.62 18.97 9.12
CA LYS A 58 16.99 19.67 7.88
C LYS A 58 18.44 20.17 7.98
N GLY A 59 19.37 19.59 7.22
CA GLY A 59 20.77 20.05 7.14
C GLY A 59 21.88 19.02 7.38
N GLN A 60 21.61 17.78 7.82
CA GLN A 60 22.66 16.74 7.93
C GLN A 60 22.52 15.64 6.87
N ALA A 61 23.29 15.74 5.80
CA ALA A 61 23.44 14.71 4.78
C ALA A 61 24.37 13.57 5.26
N ARG A 62 24.04 12.89 6.36
CA ARG A 62 24.71 11.62 6.66
C ARG A 62 24.21 10.60 5.65
N GLY A 63 25.13 9.97 4.91
CA GLY A 63 24.85 9.05 3.81
C GLY A 63 23.72 8.09 4.17
N ARG A 64 22.72 8.00 3.29
CA ARG A 64 21.53 7.16 3.48
C ARG A 64 21.94 5.69 3.54
N HIS A 65 22.26 5.19 4.73
CA HIS A 65 22.44 3.77 4.94
C HIS A 65 21.07 3.13 5.16
N TRP A 66 20.60 2.39 4.15
CA TRP A 66 19.38 1.60 4.21
C TRP A 66 19.65 0.37 5.07
N LYS A 67 18.94 0.25 6.20
CA LYS A 67 19.00 -0.97 7.03
C LYS A 67 18.15 -2.05 6.36
N HIS A 68 18.65 -3.29 6.35
CA HIS A 68 17.85 -4.43 5.89
C HIS A 68 16.76 -4.76 6.92
N LEU A 69 15.65 -5.37 6.47
CA LEU A 69 14.50 -5.70 7.33
C LEU A 69 14.92 -6.48 8.60
N LYS A 70 15.82 -7.46 8.46
CA LYS A 70 16.36 -8.23 9.60
C LYS A 70 17.01 -7.33 10.67
N GLN A 71 17.74 -6.30 10.26
CA GLN A 71 18.38 -5.35 11.18
C GLN A 71 17.37 -4.40 11.83
N ILE A 72 16.29 -4.06 11.12
CA ILE A 72 15.20 -3.24 11.65
C ILE A 72 14.44 -4.02 12.72
N ILE A 73 14.00 -5.23 12.40
CA ILE A 73 13.30 -6.13 13.32
C ILE A 73 14.08 -6.33 14.63
N GLN A 74 15.39 -6.55 14.54
CA GLN A 74 16.25 -6.69 15.71
C GLN A 74 16.38 -5.40 16.55
N ALA A 75 16.33 -4.24 15.92
CA ALA A 75 16.52 -2.95 16.60
C ALA A 75 15.26 -2.41 17.29
N GLU A 76 14.08 -2.92 16.93
CA GLU A 76 12.80 -2.37 17.42
C GLU A 76 12.37 -2.86 18.80
N ASN A 77 13.01 -3.90 19.36
CA ASN A 77 12.75 -4.39 20.72
C ASN A 77 11.24 -4.50 21.05
N TYR A 78 10.51 -5.33 20.29
CA TYR A 78 9.04 -5.49 20.35
C TYR A 78 8.46 -5.79 21.74
N GLN A 79 9.27 -6.25 22.70
CA GLN A 79 8.86 -6.47 24.08
C GLN A 79 8.39 -5.18 24.79
N ASN A 80 8.82 -4.01 24.32
CA ASN A 80 8.44 -2.72 24.87
C ASN A 80 7.23 -2.09 24.16
N TYR A 81 6.64 -2.76 23.17
CA TYR A 81 5.50 -2.24 22.42
C TYR A 81 4.17 -2.70 23.02
N PRO A 82 3.15 -1.82 23.07
CA PRO A 82 1.80 -2.24 23.38
C PRO A 82 1.30 -3.26 22.32
N PRO A 83 0.55 -4.30 22.71
CA PRO A 83 0.06 -5.34 21.78
C PRO A 83 -0.90 -4.83 20.70
N ASP A 84 -1.53 -3.67 20.93
CA ASP A 84 -2.56 -3.08 20.07
C ASP A 84 -1.98 -2.27 18.90
N GLU A 85 -0.66 -2.04 18.90
CA GLU A 85 -0.02 -1.19 17.90
C GLU A 85 0.60 -2.04 16.76
N PRO A 86 0.38 -1.65 15.49
CA PRO A 86 0.97 -2.35 14.36
C PRO A 86 2.50 -2.19 14.40
N ASN A 87 3.21 -3.21 13.95
CA ASN A 87 4.65 -3.36 13.96
C ASN A 87 5.06 -4.13 12.70
N TYR A 88 6.37 -4.17 12.38
CA TYR A 88 6.85 -4.81 11.16
C TYR A 88 6.56 -6.32 11.04
N VAL A 89 6.17 -6.99 12.12
CA VAL A 89 5.85 -8.43 12.10
C VAL A 89 4.35 -8.73 12.08
N ASN A 90 3.49 -7.76 12.39
CA ASN A 90 2.04 -7.93 12.46
C ASN A 90 1.26 -7.00 11.51
N ILE A 91 1.93 -6.39 10.52
CA ILE A 91 1.29 -5.59 9.47
C ILE A 91 0.39 -6.42 8.53
N GLU A 92 0.42 -7.75 8.61
CA GLU A 92 -0.39 -8.61 7.77
C GLU A 92 -1.88 -8.44 8.10
N SER A 93 -2.69 -8.30 7.06
CA SER A 93 -4.13 -8.16 7.22
C SER A 93 -4.74 -9.42 7.86
N PRO A 94 -5.75 -9.25 8.74
CA PRO A 94 -6.48 -10.39 9.28
C PRO A 94 -7.14 -11.20 8.14
N PRO A 95 -7.40 -12.51 8.36
CA PRO A 95 -8.09 -13.32 7.36
C PRO A 95 -9.50 -12.77 7.08
N SER A 96 -9.95 -12.94 5.84
CA SER A 96 -11.29 -12.50 5.44
C SER A 96 -12.38 -13.21 6.27
N MET A 97 -13.29 -12.43 6.86
CA MET A 97 -14.49 -12.94 7.53
C MET A 97 -15.62 -13.26 6.54
N HIS A 98 -15.55 -12.77 5.30
CA HIS A 98 -16.60 -12.96 4.32
C HIS A 98 -16.52 -14.36 3.68
N PRO A 99 -17.64 -15.11 3.60
CA PRO A 99 -17.68 -16.40 2.93
C PRO A 99 -17.22 -16.29 1.48
N CYS A 100 -16.31 -17.18 1.06
CA CYS A 100 -15.85 -17.22 -0.32
C CYS A 100 -16.97 -17.66 -1.28
N LYS A 101 -17.11 -16.94 -2.39
CA LYS A 101 -18.01 -17.34 -3.48
C LYS A 101 -17.53 -18.65 -4.11
N LYS A 102 -18.46 -19.57 -4.39
CA LYS A 102 -18.17 -20.86 -5.02
C LYS A 102 -18.29 -20.70 -6.52
N ILE A 103 -17.15 -20.78 -7.21
CA ILE A 103 -17.07 -20.68 -8.66
C ILE A 103 -16.76 -22.06 -9.26
N CYS A 104 -17.29 -22.31 -10.46
CA CYS A 104 -17.04 -23.48 -11.27
C CYS A 104 -15.59 -23.49 -11.76
N ASP A 105 -14.89 -24.61 -11.56
CA ASP A 105 -13.45 -24.70 -11.87
C ASP A 105 -13.17 -24.71 -13.39
N ILE A 106 -14.18 -24.98 -14.23
CA ILE A 106 -14.05 -25.05 -15.70
C ILE A 106 -14.57 -23.77 -16.36
N THR A 107 -15.77 -23.31 -15.99
CA THR A 107 -16.46 -22.24 -16.73
C THR A 107 -16.40 -20.87 -16.06
N GLY A 108 -16.05 -20.78 -14.78
CA GLY A 108 -16.03 -19.51 -14.05
C GLY A 108 -17.38 -18.96 -13.60
N PHE A 109 -18.49 -19.67 -13.85
CA PHE A 109 -19.82 -19.31 -13.32
C PHE A 109 -20.00 -19.74 -11.86
N GLU A 110 -20.99 -19.17 -11.17
CA GLU A 110 -21.34 -19.61 -9.82
C GLU A 110 -21.73 -21.10 -9.80
N ALA A 111 -21.08 -21.86 -8.92
CA ALA A 111 -21.24 -23.30 -8.82
C ALA A 111 -21.88 -23.68 -7.47
N PRO A 112 -23.20 -23.99 -7.46
CA PRO A 112 -23.87 -24.45 -6.24
C PRO A 112 -23.47 -25.88 -5.85
N TYR A 113 -22.97 -26.69 -6.79
CA TYR A 113 -22.71 -28.12 -6.58
C TYR A 113 -21.23 -28.50 -6.77
N HIS A 114 -20.84 -29.63 -6.18
CA HIS A 114 -19.52 -30.23 -6.36
C HIS A 114 -19.63 -31.75 -6.51
N ASP A 115 -18.71 -32.34 -7.25
CA ASP A 115 -18.63 -33.78 -7.46
C ASP A 115 -17.87 -34.45 -6.30
N PRO A 116 -18.44 -35.40 -5.54
CA PRO A 116 -17.75 -36.06 -4.43
C PRO A 116 -16.56 -36.92 -4.87
N ARG A 117 -16.50 -37.31 -6.15
CA ARG A 117 -15.40 -38.14 -6.67
C ARG A 117 -14.15 -37.32 -6.98
N THR A 118 -14.33 -36.17 -7.62
CA THR A 118 -13.23 -35.32 -8.12
C THR A 118 -13.03 -34.04 -7.30
N ASN A 119 -13.98 -33.72 -6.42
CA ASN A 119 -14.10 -32.44 -5.69
C ASN A 119 -14.21 -31.20 -6.60
N LEU A 120 -14.44 -31.36 -7.91
CA LEU A 120 -14.64 -30.24 -8.82
C LEU A 120 -16.02 -29.62 -8.64
N ARG A 121 -16.08 -28.30 -8.68
CA ARG A 121 -17.30 -27.49 -8.58
C ARG A 121 -17.88 -27.28 -9.96
N TYR A 122 -19.20 -27.42 -10.10
CA TYR A 122 -19.90 -27.26 -11.37
C TYR A 122 -21.22 -26.50 -11.22
N ALA A 123 -21.61 -25.81 -12.29
CA ALA A 123 -22.87 -25.08 -12.37
C ALA A 123 -23.95 -25.85 -13.15
N ASN A 124 -23.58 -26.45 -14.28
CA ASN A 124 -24.50 -27.06 -15.24
C ASN A 124 -24.28 -28.58 -15.37
N THR A 125 -25.30 -29.28 -15.84
CA THR A 125 -25.26 -30.73 -16.14
C THR A 125 -24.25 -31.08 -17.23
N GLU A 126 -24.08 -30.24 -18.24
CA GLU A 126 -23.10 -30.43 -19.33
C GLU A 126 -21.65 -30.41 -18.81
N VAL A 127 -21.36 -29.53 -17.85
CA VAL A 127 -20.05 -29.45 -17.21
C VAL A 127 -19.81 -30.71 -16.37
N PHE A 128 -20.84 -31.20 -15.68
CA PHE A 128 -20.75 -32.44 -14.91
C PHE A 128 -20.41 -33.65 -15.80
N ARG A 129 -21.02 -33.78 -16.99
CA ARG A 129 -20.66 -34.84 -17.95
C ARG A 129 -19.20 -34.73 -18.37
N THR A 130 -18.74 -33.51 -18.67
CA THR A 130 -17.35 -33.25 -19.03
C THR A 130 -16.39 -33.66 -17.90
N ILE A 131 -16.67 -33.27 -16.65
CA ILE A 131 -15.87 -33.64 -15.46
C ILE A 131 -15.73 -35.16 -15.33
N ARG A 132 -16.79 -35.92 -15.63
CA ARG A 132 -16.78 -37.38 -15.52
C ARG A 132 -15.89 -38.07 -16.55
N LEU A 133 -15.60 -37.38 -17.67
CA LEU A 133 -14.71 -37.82 -18.75
C LEU A 133 -13.25 -37.35 -18.56
N LEU A 134 -12.99 -36.41 -17.65
CA LEU A 134 -11.64 -35.91 -17.39
C LEU A 134 -10.77 -36.99 -16.74
N SER A 135 -9.50 -37.04 -17.13
CA SER A 135 -8.48 -37.83 -16.45
C SER A 135 -8.12 -37.24 -15.09
N ASN A 136 -7.66 -38.07 -14.16
CA ASN A 136 -7.26 -37.64 -12.81
C ASN A 136 -6.14 -36.58 -12.83
N ASP A 137 -5.21 -36.64 -13.79
CA ASP A 137 -4.17 -35.62 -13.98
C ASP A 137 -4.76 -34.23 -14.24
N ARG A 138 -5.76 -34.14 -15.14
CA ARG A 138 -6.44 -32.88 -15.44
C ARG A 138 -7.22 -32.38 -14.22
N VAL A 139 -7.90 -33.27 -13.49
CA VAL A 139 -8.60 -32.92 -12.26
C VAL A 139 -7.65 -32.29 -11.25
N GLN A 140 -6.48 -32.88 -11.02
CA GLN A 140 -5.48 -32.30 -10.11
C GLN A 140 -4.98 -30.94 -10.58
N ARG A 141 -4.78 -30.74 -11.89
CA ARG A 141 -4.42 -29.41 -12.42
C ARG A 141 -5.50 -28.36 -12.13
N TYR A 142 -6.78 -28.68 -12.32
CA TYR A 142 -7.88 -27.76 -11.99
C TYR A 142 -7.96 -27.49 -10.48
N LEU A 143 -7.76 -28.51 -9.64
CA LEU A 143 -7.73 -28.34 -8.19
C LEU A 143 -6.52 -27.49 -7.73
N ALA A 144 -5.38 -27.59 -8.41
CA ALA A 144 -4.18 -26.82 -8.08
C ALA A 144 -4.39 -25.32 -8.28
N LEU A 145 -5.19 -24.91 -9.28
CA LEU A 145 -5.48 -23.48 -9.53
C LEU A 145 -6.16 -22.79 -8.34
N ARG A 146 -6.95 -23.52 -7.55
CA ARG A 146 -7.60 -23.02 -6.33
C ARG A 146 -6.90 -23.45 -5.04
N ASN A 147 -5.66 -23.94 -5.13
CA ASN A 147 -4.88 -24.48 -4.01
C ASN A 147 -5.58 -25.63 -3.24
N ALA A 148 -6.30 -26.50 -3.95
CA ALA A 148 -7.00 -27.66 -3.39
C ALA A 148 -6.46 -29.00 -3.92
N ALA A 149 -5.32 -29.01 -4.61
CA ALA A 149 -4.70 -30.23 -5.10
C ALA A 149 -4.11 -31.05 -3.94
N ILE A 150 -4.30 -32.37 -4.00
CA ILE A 150 -3.77 -33.29 -2.99
C ILE A 150 -2.39 -33.73 -3.45
N VAL A 151 -1.34 -33.14 -2.86
CA VAL A 151 0.04 -33.58 -3.05
C VAL A 151 0.40 -34.50 -1.89
N LEU A 152 0.52 -35.80 -2.17
CA LEU A 152 1.09 -36.74 -1.21
C LEU A 152 2.60 -36.51 -1.17
N LYS A 153 3.15 -36.28 0.03
CA LYS A 153 4.57 -36.04 0.28
C LYS A 153 5.14 -37.16 1.14
#